data_AF-A0A8T4G1P2-F1
#
_entry.id   AF-A0A8T4G1P2-F1
#
_cell.length_a   1.000
_cell.length_b   1.000
_cell.length_c   1.000
_cell.angle_alpha   90.00
_cell.angle_beta   90.00
_cell.angle_gamma   90.00
#
_symmetry.space_group_name_H-M   'P 1'
#
loop_
_entity.id
_entity.type
_entity.pdbx_description
1 polymer ?
#
loop_
_entity_poly.entity_id
_entity_poly.type
_entity_poly.pdbx_seq_one_letter_code
_entity_poly.pdbx_strand_id
1 'polypeptide(L)'
;MRGIIHEFLLFVMIVIAIAVIEENNLISAVVKYALLSLVFILVLFQLKAPDVALSAIVVGAIIIGIFLFTIEEVEKSEGTKK
;
A
#
# COMPACT_ATOMS: atom_id res chain seq x y z
N MET A 1 17.23 17.12 -12.64
CA MET A 1 17.36 16.27 -11.42
C MET A 1 16.01 15.84 -10.83
N ARG A 2 15.02 16.74 -10.64
CA ARG A 2 13.68 16.34 -10.14
C ARG A 2 12.95 15.31 -11.01
N GLY A 3 13.10 15.38 -12.35
CA GLY A 3 12.49 14.40 -13.28
C GLY A 3 12.96 12.96 -13.04
N ILE A 4 14.28 12.77 -12.84
CA ILE A 4 14.86 11.44 -12.60
C ILE A 4 14.29 10.80 -11.32
N ILE A 5 14.13 11.59 -10.24
CA ILE A 5 13.56 11.08 -8.99
C ILE A 5 12.09 10.70 -9.18
N HIS A 6 11.33 11.50 -9.93
CA HIS A 6 9.93 11.21 -10.21
C HIS A 6 9.76 9.92 -11.02
N GLU A 7 10.50 9.80 -12.12
CA GLU A 7 10.50 8.60 -12.98
C GLU A 7 10.93 7.36 -12.20
N PHE A 8 11.94 7.48 -11.33
CA PHE A 8 12.37 6.41 -10.46
C PHE A 8 11.27 5.95 -9.49
N LEU A 9 10.56 6.88 -8.84
CA LEU A 9 9.46 6.53 -7.95
C LEU A 9 8.32 5.83 -8.70
N LEU A 10 7.97 6.29 -9.91
CA LEU A 10 6.96 5.62 -10.74
C LEU A 10 7.38 4.20 -11.11
N PHE A 11 8.65 3.99 -11.46
CA PHE A 11 9.18 2.65 -11.70
C PHE A 11 9.13 1.77 -10.44
N VAL A 12 9.54 2.32 -9.29
CA VAL A 12 9.47 1.62 -8.00
C VAL A 12 8.02 1.23 -7.65
N MET A 13 7.03 2.06 -7.96
CA MET A 13 5.61 1.70 -7.76
C MET A 13 5.22 0.45 -8.54
N ILE A 14 5.67 0.31 -9.79
CA ILE A 14 5.38 -0.88 -10.61
C ILE A 14 6.01 -2.12 -9.98
N VAL A 15 7.27 -2.02 -9.53
CA VAL A 15 7.98 -3.14 -8.88
C VAL A 15 7.28 -3.56 -7.59
N ILE A 16 6.88 -2.61 -6.74
CA ILE A 16 6.17 -2.93 -5.49
C ILE A 16 4.80 -3.52 -5.80
N ALA A 17 4.06 -3.01 -6.80
CA ALA A 17 2.77 -3.56 -7.18
C ALA A 17 2.86 -5.03 -7.60
N ILE A 18 3.87 -5.40 -8.38
CA ILE A 18 4.15 -6.80 -8.72
C ILE A 18 4.45 -7.60 -7.45
N ALA A 19 5.32 -7.08 -6.57
CA ALA A 19 5.68 -7.75 -5.32
C ALA A 19 4.51 -7.94 -4.33
N VAL A 20 3.47 -7.09 -4.40
CA VAL A 20 2.21 -7.25 -3.65
C VAL A 20 1.40 -8.42 -4.20
N ILE A 21 1.28 -8.53 -5.52
CA ILE A 21 0.48 -9.57 -6.18
C ILE A 21 1.11 -10.96 -6.03
N GLU A 22 2.44 -11.04 -6.08
CA GLU A 22 3.18 -12.30 -5.94
C GLU A 22 3.29 -12.80 -4.49
N GLU A 23 2.82 -12.02 -3.51
CA GLU A 23 2.95 -12.39 -2.10
C GLU A 23 1.88 -13.41 -1.69
N ASN A 24 2.33 -14.54 -1.12
CA ASN A 24 1.44 -15.61 -0.66
C ASN A 24 0.87 -15.33 0.73
N ASN A 25 1.61 -14.59 1.56
CA ASN A 25 1.16 -14.23 2.91
C ASN A 25 0.37 -12.91 2.87
N LEU A 26 -0.92 -12.96 3.21
CA LEU A 26 -1.81 -11.80 3.13
C LEU A 26 -1.34 -10.62 4.00
N ILE A 27 -0.80 -10.87 5.19
CA ILE A 27 -0.26 -9.82 6.06
C ILE A 27 0.95 -9.15 5.39
N SER A 28 1.88 -9.93 4.85
CA SER A 28 3.03 -9.42 4.09
C SER A 28 2.56 -8.63 2.85
N ALA A 29 1.52 -9.08 2.16
CA ALA A 29 0.96 -8.40 1.00
C ALA A 29 0.42 -7.01 1.37
N VAL A 30 -0.28 -6.92 2.51
CA VAL A 30 -0.79 -5.64 3.05
C VAL A 30 0.36 -4.71 3.46
N VAL A 31 1.45 -5.23 4.04
CA VAL A 31 2.64 -4.43 4.37
C VAL A 31 3.29 -3.87 3.10
N LYS A 32 3.45 -4.69 2.05
CA LYS A 32 3.97 -4.23 0.75
C LYS A 32 3.02 -3.21 0.10
N TYR A 33 1.71 -3.38 0.24
CA TYR A 33 0.71 -2.41 -0.21
C TYR A 33 0.82 -1.08 0.54
N ALA A 34 1.08 -1.11 1.85
CA ALA A 34 1.34 0.10 2.64
C ALA A 34 2.59 0.84 2.12
N LEU A 35 3.64 0.12 1.71
CA LEU A 35 4.82 0.70 1.07
C LEU A 35 4.48 1.33 -0.28
N LEU A 36 3.66 0.68 -1.11
CA LEU A 36 3.17 1.24 -2.38
C LEU A 36 2.40 2.55 -2.14
N SER A 37 1.50 2.56 -1.15
CA SER A 37 0.73 3.74 -0.74
C SER A 37 1.63 4.90 -0.33
N LEU A 38 2.69 4.62 0.45
CA LEU A 38 3.68 5.62 0.83
C LEU A 38 4.38 6.24 -0.39
N VAL A 39 4.84 5.40 -1.33
CA VAL A 39 5.49 5.89 -2.55
C VAL A 39 4.53 6.75 -3.38
N PHE A 40 3.27 6.32 -3.50
CA PHE A 40 2.22 7.09 -4.17
C PHE A 40 2.02 8.47 -3.54
N ILE A 41 1.99 8.56 -2.21
CA ILE A 41 1.88 9.83 -1.48
C ILE A 41 3.08 10.74 -1.78
N LEU A 42 4.30 10.20 -1.85
CA LEU A 42 5.49 10.98 -2.24
C LEU A 42 5.38 11.53 -3.67
N VAL A 43 4.84 10.74 -4.59
CA VAL A 43 4.56 11.18 -5.97
C VAL A 43 3.55 12.33 -5.99
N LEU A 44 2.48 12.26 -5.19
CA LEU A 44 1.49 13.35 -5.09
C LEU A 44 2.10 14.65 -4.57
N PHE A 45 3.02 14.58 -3.60
CA PHE A 45 3.77 15.76 -3.15
C PHE A 45 4.63 16.36 -4.26
N GLN A 46 5.28 15.53 -5.08
CA GLN A 46 6.07 16.01 -6.23
C GLN A 46 5.19 16.67 -7.31
N LEU A 47 3.97 16.20 -7.48
CA LEU A 47 2.96 16.77 -8.38
C LEU A 47 2.31 18.05 -7.84
N LYS A 48 2.71 18.53 -6.65
CA LYS A 48 2.12 19.69 -5.98
C LYS A 48 0.62 19.52 -5.70
N ALA A 49 0.20 18.30 -5.38
CA ALA A 49 -1.19 17.96 -5.01
C ALA A 49 -1.30 17.60 -3.51
N PRO A 50 -1.11 18.58 -2.59
CA PRO A 50 -1.05 18.31 -1.15
C PRO A 50 -2.39 17.85 -0.57
N ASP A 51 -3.52 18.34 -1.06
CA ASP A 51 -4.85 17.94 -0.58
C ASP A 51 -5.15 16.48 -0.90
N VAL A 52 -4.76 16.04 -2.11
CA VAL A 52 -4.87 14.65 -2.53
C VAL A 52 -3.92 13.77 -1.71
N ALA A 53 -2.69 14.22 -1.46
CA ALA A 53 -1.73 13.50 -0.63
C ALA A 53 -2.24 13.29 0.80
N LEU A 54 -2.83 14.32 1.41
CA LEU A 54 -3.40 14.23 2.75
C LEU A 54 -4.57 13.23 2.78
N SER A 55 -5.46 13.29 1.78
CA SER A 55 -6.56 12.34 1.66
C SER A 55 -6.08 10.90 1.47
N ALA A 56 -5.02 10.70 0.67
CA ALA A 56 -4.43 9.39 0.41
C ALA A 56 -3.77 8.78 1.67
N ILE A 57 -3.15 9.61 2.53
CA ILE A 57 -2.62 9.15 3.82
C ILE A 57 -3.75 8.58 4.69
N VAL A 58 -4.83 9.35 4.87
CA VAL A 58 -5.94 8.96 5.76
C VAL A 58 -6.66 7.73 5.20
N VAL A 59 -7.04 7.76 3.93
CA VAL A 59 -7.73 6.65 3.26
C VAL A 59 -6.85 5.40 3.24
N GLY A 60 -5.55 5.57 2.93
CA GLY A 60 -4.59 4.46 2.93
C GLY A 60 -4.50 3.78 4.30
N ALA A 61 -4.40 4.54 5.39
CA ALA A 61 -4.36 3.99 6.73
C ALA A 61 -5.65 3.23 7.10
N ILE A 62 -6.82 3.77 6.74
CA ILE A 62 -8.11 3.11 6.98
C ILE A 62 -8.19 1.79 6.21
N ILE A 63 -7.81 1.78 4.93
CA ILE A 63 -7.83 0.58 4.08
C ILE A 63 -6.90 -0.50 4.64
N ILE A 64 -5.68 -0.13 5.06
CA ILE A 64 -4.74 -1.07 5.69
C ILE A 64 -5.36 -1.68 6.94
N GLY A 65 -5.98 -0.87 7.81
CA GLY A 65 -6.65 -1.34 9.01
C GLY A 65 -7.79 -2.32 8.71
N ILE A 66 -8.63 -2.01 7.71
CA ILE A 66 -9.72 -2.90 7.27
C ILE A 66 -9.17 -4.23 6.78
N PHE A 67 -8.11 -4.23 5.98
CA PHE A 67 -7.50 -5.47 5.49
C PHE A 67 -6.94 -6.31 6.63
N LEU A 68 -6.17 -5.73 7.54
CA LEU A 68 -5.60 -6.46 8.67
C LEU A 68 -6.68 -7.08 9.56
N PHE A 69 -7.72 -6.30 9.89
CA PHE A 69 -8.85 -6.80 10.70
C PHE A 69 -9.60 -7.93 9.99
N THR A 70 -9.81 -7.79 8.68
CA THR A 70 -10.50 -8.81 7.89
C THR A 70 -9.69 -10.11 7.80
N ILE A 71 -8.37 -10.01 7.61
CA ILE A 71 -7.46 -11.17 7.58
C ILE A 71 -7.51 -11.90 8.93
N GLU A 72 -7.40 -11.16 10.03
CA GLU A 72 -7.44 -11.73 11.38
C GLU A 72 -8.76 -12.48 11.65
N GLU A 73 -9.90 -11.89 11.28
CA GLU A 73 -11.21 -12.51 11.49
C GLU A 73 -11.40 -13.76 10.61
N VAL A 74 -10.91 -13.74 9.37
CA VAL A 74 -10.97 -14.91 8.47
C VAL A 74 -10.10 -16.05 9.01
N GLU A 75 -8.85 -15.78 9.40
CA GLU A 75 -7.94 -16.79 9.96
C GLU A 75 -8.52 -17.42 11.25
N LYS A 76 -9.14 -16.60 12.11
CA LYS A 76 -9.83 -17.08 13.32
C LYS A 76 -11.03 -17.97 12.97
N SER A 77 -11.84 -17.58 11.98
CA SER A 77 -13.00 -18.35 11.55
C SER A 77 -12.63 -19.72 10.94
N GLU A 78 -11.50 -19.81 10.24
CA GLU A 78 -10.96 -21.06 9.71
C GLU A 78 -10.32 -21.91 10.80
N GLY A 79 -9.65 -21.30 11.78
CA GLY A 79 -9.09 -21.97 12.96
C GLY A 79 -10.14 -22.60 13.88
N THR A 80 -11.39 -22.13 13.84
CA THR A 80 -12.51 -22.68 14.64
C THR A 80 -13.20 -23.87 13.96
N LYS A 81 -12.78 -24.27 12.75
CA LYS A 81 -13.31 -25.44 12.02
C LYS A 81 -12.43 -26.70 12.12
N LYS A 82 -11.40 -26.71 12.97
CA LYS A 82 -10.67 -27.93 13.37
C LYS A 82 -11.12 -28.40 14.74
#